data_AF-A0A923M3P0-F1
#
_entry.id   AF-A0A923M3P0-F1
#
_cell.length_a   1.000
_cell.length_b   1.000
_cell.length_c   1.000
_cell.angle_alpha   90.00
_cell.angle_beta   90.00
_cell.angle_gamma   90.00
#
_symmetry.space_group_name_H-M   'P 1'
#
loop_
_entity.id
_entity.type
_entity.pdbx_description
1 polymer ?
#
loop_
_entity_poly.entity_id
_entity_poly.type
_entity_poly.pdbx_seq_one_letter_code
_entity_poly.pdbx_strand_id
1 'polypeptide(L)'
;MATYRPLLLALLAAAPMVASAQGINAGNCIVAGRLNEDGRWAPRFDSVQLLGGKDRVIKESKREALHDTQRVRITKPAVLTRCDGDREIARGEETTIPKEPVPAVAPGAYEVESIAFPRLRRGGELVEVKLKLPVERVVMVTR
;
A
#
# COMPACT_ATOMS: atom_id res chain seq x y z
N MET A 1 -19.08 8.31 -69.73
CA MET A 1 -19.57 9.36 -68.81
C MET A 1 -20.59 8.71 -67.89
N ALA A 2 -20.34 8.77 -66.57
CA ALA A 2 -21.16 8.25 -65.45
C ALA A 2 -21.32 6.71 -65.44
N THR A 3 -21.33 5.97 -64.33
CA THR A 3 -21.95 6.24 -63.02
C THR A 3 -21.47 5.22 -61.96
N TYR A 4 -21.37 5.69 -60.71
CA TYR A 4 -21.51 5.01 -59.41
C TYR A 4 -20.68 3.75 -59.05
N ARG A 5 -19.80 3.91 -58.05
CA ARG A 5 -19.39 2.82 -57.14
C ARG A 5 -19.78 3.23 -55.71
N PRO A 6 -20.54 2.41 -54.97
CA PRO A 6 -21.31 2.87 -53.82
C PRO A 6 -20.48 3.09 -52.55
N LEU A 7 -20.99 4.08 -51.82
CA LEU A 7 -20.80 4.45 -50.42
C LEU A 7 -20.81 3.26 -49.43
N LEU A 8 -20.01 3.44 -48.37
CA LEU A 8 -20.22 3.07 -46.96
C LEU A 8 -20.51 1.61 -46.57
N LEU A 9 -19.68 1.09 -45.68
CA LEU A 9 -20.15 0.70 -44.34
C LEU A 9 -18.98 0.79 -43.34
N ALA A 10 -18.87 1.94 -42.68
CA ALA A 10 -18.02 2.10 -41.50
C ALA A 10 -18.73 1.42 -40.32
N LEU A 11 -18.27 0.23 -39.91
CA LEU A 11 -18.67 -0.35 -38.64
C LEU A 11 -17.95 0.39 -37.50
N LEU A 12 -18.65 1.34 -36.90
CA LEU A 12 -18.36 1.89 -35.58
C LEU A 12 -18.57 0.79 -34.53
N ALA A 13 -17.51 0.04 -34.22
CA ALA A 13 -17.46 -0.80 -33.03
C ALA A 13 -17.26 0.11 -31.81
N ALA A 14 -18.36 0.63 -31.26
CA ALA A 14 -18.36 1.26 -29.94
C ALA A 14 -18.18 0.16 -28.88
N ALA A 15 -16.94 -0.19 -28.57
CA ALA A 15 -16.63 -1.00 -27.41
C ALA A 15 -16.95 -0.19 -26.14
N PRO A 16 -17.84 -0.64 -25.25
CA PRO A 16 -17.99 0.00 -23.95
C PRO A 16 -16.69 -0.21 -23.19
N MET A 17 -15.94 0.87 -22.96
CA MET A 17 -14.82 0.90 -22.02
C MET A 17 -15.39 0.63 -20.63
N VAL A 18 -15.33 -0.63 -20.19
CA VAL A 18 -15.54 -0.99 -18.79
C VAL A 18 -14.37 -0.35 -18.03
N ALA A 19 -14.63 0.75 -17.33
CA ALA A 19 -13.66 1.40 -16.48
C ALA A 19 -13.30 0.44 -15.34
N SER A 20 -12.13 -0.20 -15.44
CA SER A 20 -11.60 -1.07 -14.40
C SER A 20 -11.39 -0.27 -13.12
N ALA A 21 -12.15 -0.54 -12.06
CA ALA A 21 -11.86 -0.07 -10.68
C ALA A 21 -10.63 -0.79 -10.07
N GLN A 22 -9.64 -1.11 -10.90
CA GLN A 22 -8.37 -1.72 -10.51
C GLN A 22 -7.40 -0.60 -10.19
N GLY A 23 -7.31 -0.18 -8.93
CA GLY A 23 -6.33 0.87 -8.62
C GLY A 23 -5.98 1.10 -7.16
N ILE A 24 -6.91 0.90 -6.22
CA ILE A 24 -6.64 1.25 -4.83
C ILE A 24 -5.82 0.16 -4.10
N ASN A 25 -5.85 -1.09 -4.58
CA ASN A 25 -5.21 -2.22 -3.88
C ASN A 25 -3.88 -2.69 -4.48
N ALA A 26 -3.69 -2.54 -5.79
CA ALA A 26 -2.63 -3.24 -6.51
C ALA A 26 -1.20 -2.75 -6.18
N GLY A 27 -1.03 -1.66 -5.43
CA GLY A 27 0.28 -1.10 -5.12
C GLY A 27 0.36 -0.26 -3.86
N ASN A 28 -0.57 -0.44 -2.91
CA ASN A 28 -0.59 0.32 -1.67
C ASN A 28 -0.19 -0.53 -0.44
N CYS A 29 0.54 0.09 0.46
CA CYS A 29 1.09 -0.49 1.68
C CYS A 29 0.75 0.42 2.88
N ILE A 30 0.88 -0.14 4.09
CA ILE A 30 1.03 0.68 5.29
C ILE A 30 2.49 0.66 5.74
N VAL A 31 2.96 1.75 6.35
CA VAL A 31 4.25 1.77 7.04
C VAL A 31 4.02 1.31 8.48
N ALA A 32 4.54 0.14 8.84
CA ALA A 32 4.37 -0.41 10.19
C ALA A 32 5.43 0.12 11.17
N GLY A 33 6.64 0.36 10.68
CA GLY A 33 7.75 0.77 11.53
C GLY A 33 9.07 0.89 10.78
N ARG A 34 10.17 0.63 11.49
CA ARG A 34 11.53 0.77 10.96
C ARG A 34 12.45 -0.34 11.44
N LEU A 35 13.43 -0.65 10.60
CA LEU A 35 14.66 -1.33 11.00
C LEU A 35 15.73 -0.26 11.17
N ASN A 36 16.48 -0.30 12.27
CA ASN A 36 17.68 0.53 12.40
C ASN A 36 18.85 -0.06 11.58
N GLU A 37 20.00 0.60 11.62
CA GLU A 37 21.20 0.16 10.88
C GLU A 37 21.74 -1.21 11.33
N ASP A 38 21.44 -1.61 12.57
CA ASP A 38 21.77 -2.94 13.11
C ASP A 38 20.72 -4.01 12.73
N GLY A 39 19.71 -3.66 11.94
CA GLY A 39 18.60 -4.56 11.57
C GLY A 39 17.64 -4.88 12.72
N ARG A 40 17.60 -4.06 13.77
CA ARG A 40 16.63 -4.17 14.87
C ARG A 40 15.33 -3.48 14.50
N TRP A 41 14.23 -4.23 14.61
CA TRP A 41 12.87 -3.77 14.39
C TRP A 41 12.34 -2.94 15.54
N ALA A 42 11.66 -1.85 15.19
CA ALA A 42 10.82 -1.09 16.11
C ALA A 42 9.53 -0.61 15.41
N PRO A 43 8.35 -0.78 16.04
CA PRO A 43 7.09 -0.24 15.51
C PRO A 43 7.12 1.29 15.53
N ARG A 44 6.50 1.91 14.52
CA ARG A 44 6.36 3.37 14.47
C ARG A 44 5.08 3.87 15.13
N PHE A 45 4.05 3.04 15.16
CA PHE A 45 2.73 3.40 15.64
C PHE A 45 2.20 2.33 16.60
N ASP A 46 1.78 2.72 17.80
CA ASP A 46 1.15 1.81 18.77
C ASP A 46 -0.15 1.20 18.25
N SER A 47 -0.76 1.85 17.24
CA SER A 47 -1.98 1.39 16.59
C SER A 47 -1.76 0.29 15.55
N VAL A 48 -0.52 -0.09 15.25
CA VAL A 48 -0.17 -1.12 14.27
C VAL A 48 0.67 -2.20 14.96
N GLN A 49 0.17 -3.43 14.98
CA GLN A 49 0.86 -4.58 15.57
C GLN A 49 1.05 -5.66 14.51
N LEU A 50 2.31 -6.06 14.28
CA LEU A 50 2.64 -7.22 13.46
C LEU A 50 2.43 -8.49 14.26
N LEU A 51 1.71 -9.45 13.68
CA LEU A 51 1.34 -10.70 14.32
C LEU A 51 1.94 -11.88 13.53
N GLY A 52 2.75 -12.68 14.21
CA GLY A 52 3.22 -13.96 13.70
C GLY A 52 2.21 -15.09 13.94
N GLY A 53 2.65 -16.34 13.76
CA GLY A 53 1.82 -17.52 14.00
C GLY A 53 1.13 -17.51 15.37
N LYS A 54 -0.13 -17.97 15.40
CA LYS A 54 -1.00 -17.97 16.59
C LYS A 54 -1.26 -16.56 17.17
N ASP A 55 -1.31 -15.55 16.32
CA ASP A 55 -1.55 -14.13 16.68
C ASP A 55 -0.55 -13.55 17.71
N ARG A 56 0.68 -14.10 17.77
CA ARG A 56 1.75 -13.59 18.63
C ARG A 56 2.26 -12.24 18.13
N VAL A 57 2.24 -11.22 18.99
CA VAL A 57 2.76 -9.88 18.67
C VAL A 57 4.29 -9.91 18.50
N ILE A 58 4.78 -9.35 17.39
CA ILE A 58 6.20 -9.12 17.12
C ILE A 58 6.54 -7.70 17.59
N LYS A 59 7.13 -7.59 18.79
CA LYS A 59 7.41 -6.29 19.43
C LYS A 59 8.71 -5.67 18.94
N GLU A 60 9.83 -6.22 19.39
CA GLU A 60 11.17 -5.81 19.01
C GLU A 60 11.96 -7.10 18.75
N SER A 61 12.48 -7.22 17.55
CA SER A 61 13.13 -8.43 17.08
C SER A 61 14.17 -8.08 16.03
N LYS A 62 14.92 -9.08 15.58
CA LYS A 62 15.72 -8.93 14.37
C LYS A 62 14.82 -8.99 13.13
N ARG A 63 15.34 -8.51 12.00
CA ARG A 63 14.66 -8.56 10.68
C ARG A 63 14.05 -9.93 10.40
N GLU A 64 14.76 -11.00 10.71
CA GLU A 64 14.37 -12.36 10.29
C GLU A 64 12.99 -12.74 10.84
N ALA A 65 12.66 -12.28 12.05
CA ALA A 65 11.36 -12.54 12.67
C ALA A 65 10.20 -11.81 11.98
N LEU A 66 10.46 -10.75 11.21
CA LEU A 66 9.42 -10.06 10.44
C LEU A 66 8.89 -10.92 9.29
N HIS A 67 9.67 -11.88 8.78
CA HIS A 67 9.20 -12.83 7.77
C HIS A 67 8.13 -13.79 8.31
N ASP A 68 8.03 -13.96 9.63
CA ASP A 68 6.98 -14.77 10.26
C ASP A 68 5.64 -14.03 10.35
N THR A 69 5.56 -12.76 9.95
CA THR A 69 4.33 -11.97 10.05
C THR A 69 3.27 -12.49 9.10
N GLN A 70 2.15 -12.93 9.65
CA GLN A 70 1.00 -13.44 8.89
C GLN A 70 -0.15 -12.45 8.86
N ARG A 71 -0.29 -11.65 9.92
CA ARG A 71 -1.39 -10.70 10.09
C ARG A 71 -0.92 -9.39 10.68
N VAL A 72 -1.70 -8.35 10.46
CA VAL A 72 -1.53 -7.05 11.14
C VAL A 72 -2.81 -6.67 11.85
N ARG A 73 -2.70 -6.31 13.12
CA ARG A 73 -3.79 -5.68 13.87
C ARG A 73 -3.63 -4.16 13.83
N ILE A 74 -4.71 -3.49 13.44
CA ILE A 74 -4.82 -2.04 13.29
C ILE A 74 -5.92 -1.55 14.22
N THR A 75 -5.63 -0.68 15.17
CA THR A 75 -6.63 -0.16 16.14
C THR A 75 -7.09 1.26 15.85
N LYS A 76 -6.38 1.99 14.97
CA LYS A 76 -6.74 3.31 14.44
C LYS A 76 -6.49 3.32 12.93
N PRO A 77 -7.19 4.13 12.13
CA PRO A 77 -6.96 4.18 10.69
C PRO A 77 -5.47 4.34 10.34
N ALA A 78 -4.96 3.48 9.45
CA ALA A 78 -3.57 3.48 9.02
C ALA A 78 -3.47 3.96 7.57
N VAL A 79 -2.81 5.08 7.34
CA VAL A 79 -2.70 5.71 6.01
C VAL A 79 -2.07 4.74 5.01
N LEU A 80 -2.70 4.62 3.85
CA LEU A 80 -2.19 3.88 2.71
C LEU A 80 -1.20 4.77 1.95
N THR A 81 -0.01 4.24 1.70
CA THR A 81 1.00 4.83 0.84
C THR A 81 1.27 3.92 -0.34
N ARG A 82 1.87 4.44 -1.40
CA ARG A 82 2.42 3.56 -2.45
C ARG A 82 3.47 2.64 -1.82
N CYS A 83 3.49 1.37 -2.20
CA CYS A 83 4.57 0.45 -1.86
C CYS A 83 5.82 0.81 -2.68
N ASP A 84 6.95 1.02 -2.02
CA ASP A 84 8.23 1.28 -2.69
C ASP A 84 9.03 -0.02 -2.93
N GLY A 85 8.67 -1.10 -2.23
CA GLY A 85 9.43 -2.35 -2.24
C GLY A 85 10.77 -2.17 -1.54
N ASP A 86 11.80 -2.91 -1.95
CA ASP A 86 13.14 -2.79 -1.36
C ASP A 86 13.98 -1.66 -1.97
N ARG A 87 13.35 -0.76 -2.74
CA ARG A 87 14.04 0.37 -3.37
C ARG A 87 14.37 1.44 -2.34
N GLU A 88 15.41 2.23 -2.61
CA GLU A 88 15.69 3.40 -1.80
C GLU A 88 14.58 4.45 -1.99
N ILE A 89 14.08 5.00 -0.88
CA ILE A 89 13.06 6.05 -0.89
C ILE A 89 13.72 7.40 -1.16
N ALA A 90 13.27 8.07 -2.22
CA ALA A 90 13.65 9.45 -2.51
C ALA A 90 13.13 10.39 -1.41
N ARG A 91 13.94 11.37 -1.00
CA ARG A 91 13.46 12.43 -0.09
C ARG A 91 12.36 13.21 -0.82
N GLY A 92 11.16 13.23 -0.24
CA GLY A 92 10.10 14.12 -0.70
C GLY A 92 10.52 15.57 -0.51
N GLU A 93 10.17 16.41 -1.48
CA GLU A 93 10.28 17.86 -1.32
C GLU A 93 9.26 18.32 -0.27
N GLU A 94 9.73 19.01 0.76
CA GLU A 94 8.86 19.53 1.82
C GLU A 94 8.05 20.68 1.24
N THR A 95 6.87 20.33 0.72
CA THR A 95 5.91 21.27 0.16
C THR A 95 4.74 21.38 1.12
N THR A 96 4.32 22.61 1.40
CA THR A 96 3.13 22.91 2.21
C THR A 96 1.88 22.60 1.38
N ILE A 97 1.58 21.32 1.19
CA ILE A 97 0.37 20.87 0.50
C ILE A 97 -0.79 20.95 1.50
N PRO A 98 -1.96 21.47 1.12
CA PRO A 98 -3.17 21.43 1.94
C PRO A 98 -3.45 20.02 2.48
N LYS A 99 -3.95 19.95 3.73
CA LYS A 99 -4.34 18.69 4.38
C LYS A 99 -5.63 18.15 3.75
N GLU A 100 -5.49 17.50 2.61
CA GLU A 100 -6.58 16.81 1.95
C GLU A 100 -6.84 15.44 2.60
N PRO A 101 -8.08 14.91 2.52
CA PRO A 101 -8.37 13.55 2.93
C PRO A 101 -7.50 12.55 2.15
N VAL A 102 -6.85 11.64 2.86
CA VAL A 102 -6.01 10.58 2.29
C VAL A 102 -6.62 9.20 2.56
N PRO A 103 -6.42 8.23 1.67
CA PRO A 103 -6.88 6.86 1.90
C PRO A 103 -6.15 6.22 3.08
N ALA A 104 -6.87 5.48 3.90
CA ALA A 104 -6.37 4.74 5.04
C ALA A 104 -7.13 3.43 5.22
N VAL A 105 -6.49 2.44 5.82
CA VAL A 105 -7.13 1.18 6.23
C VAL A 105 -7.86 1.39 7.54
N ALA A 106 -9.13 1.03 7.61
CA ALA A 106 -9.93 1.07 8.84
C ALA A 106 -9.39 0.13 9.94
N PRO A 107 -9.71 0.34 11.23
CA PRO A 107 -9.34 -0.57 12.31
C PRO A 107 -9.84 -2.01 12.07
N GLY A 108 -8.98 -3.01 12.29
CA GLY A 108 -9.27 -4.42 12.08
C GLY A 108 -8.02 -5.30 12.15
N ALA A 109 -8.17 -6.58 11.82
CA ALA A 109 -7.04 -7.50 11.68
C ALA A 109 -7.01 -8.07 10.26
N TYR A 110 -5.89 -7.88 9.56
CA TYR A 110 -5.76 -8.14 8.13
C TYR A 110 -4.67 -9.15 7.86
N GLU A 111 -4.86 -9.99 6.84
CA GLU A 111 -3.79 -10.86 6.34
C GLU A 111 -2.72 -10.04 5.62
N VAL A 112 -1.48 -10.47 5.78
CA VAL A 112 -0.33 -9.91 5.05
C VAL A 112 -0.21 -10.60 3.69
N GLU A 113 -0.03 -9.79 2.65
CA GLU A 113 0.35 -10.27 1.31
C GLU A 113 1.87 -10.32 1.18
N SER A 114 2.57 -9.25 1.59
CA SER A 114 4.02 -9.18 1.58
C SER A 114 4.56 -8.14 2.56
N ILE A 115 5.85 -8.27 2.90
CA ILE A 115 6.62 -7.28 3.64
C ILE A 115 7.82 -6.88 2.80
N ALA A 116 8.12 -5.58 2.77
CA ALA A 116 9.29 -5.03 2.11
C ALA A 116 10.05 -4.10 3.04
N PHE A 117 11.33 -3.88 2.72
CA PHE A 117 12.25 -3.08 3.51
C PHE A 117 12.88 -1.95 2.68
N PRO A 118 12.10 -0.92 2.33
CA PRO A 118 12.64 0.19 1.57
C PRO A 118 13.77 0.89 2.33
N ARG A 119 14.91 1.08 1.67
CA ARG A 119 16.05 1.77 2.29
C ARG A 119 15.78 3.26 2.42
N LEU A 120 16.05 3.79 3.60
CA LEU A 120 16.07 5.22 3.81
C LEU A 120 17.47 5.73 3.50
N ARG A 121 17.56 6.96 2.98
CA ARG A 121 18.86 7.62 2.77
C ARG A 121 19.70 7.76 4.04
N ARG A 122 19.06 7.79 5.20
CA ARG A 122 19.68 7.76 6.54
C ARG A 122 18.78 7.04 7.52
N GLY A 123 19.36 6.27 8.43
CA GLY A 123 18.64 5.69 9.57
C GLY A 123 17.91 4.39 9.27
N GLY A 124 18.51 3.52 8.46
CA GLY A 124 18.06 2.14 8.23
C GLY A 124 16.98 2.00 7.14
N GLU A 125 15.98 1.17 7.39
CA GLU A 125 14.91 0.84 6.44
C GLU A 125 13.52 1.07 7.05
N LEU A 126 12.53 1.31 6.20
CA LEU A 126 11.14 1.16 6.61
C LEU A 126 10.75 -0.31 6.67
N VAL A 127 9.65 -0.60 7.35
CA VAL A 127 8.93 -1.87 7.18
C VAL A 127 7.58 -1.54 6.58
N GLU A 128 7.45 -1.82 5.29
CA GLU A 128 6.20 -1.71 4.54
C GLU A 128 5.47 -3.03 4.56
N VAL A 129 4.17 -2.98 4.82
CA VAL A 129 3.32 -4.17 4.80
C VAL A 129 2.23 -3.98 3.77
N LYS A 130 2.23 -4.85 2.76
CA LYS A 130 1.11 -4.98 1.83
C LYS A 130 0.09 -5.92 2.45
N LEU A 131 -1.15 -5.45 2.57
CA LEU A 131 -2.24 -6.19 3.20
C LEU A 131 -3.18 -6.73 2.12
N LYS A 132 -3.77 -7.90 2.36
CA LYS A 132 -4.92 -8.36 1.58
C LYS A 132 -6.16 -7.57 2.02
N LEU A 133 -6.44 -6.48 1.32
CA LEU A 133 -7.49 -5.55 1.71
C LEU A 133 -8.75 -5.70 0.86
N PRO A 134 -9.92 -5.88 1.48
CA PRO A 134 -11.19 -5.57 0.83
C PRO A 134 -11.33 -4.06 0.62
N VAL A 135 -11.92 -3.63 -0.51
CA VAL A 135 -12.04 -2.20 -0.86
C VAL A 135 -12.89 -1.43 0.17
N GLU A 136 -13.90 -2.08 0.75
CA GLU A 136 -14.76 -1.56 1.80
C GLU A 136 -14.04 -1.26 3.13
N ARG A 137 -12.78 -1.70 3.27
CA ARG A 137 -11.94 -1.42 4.44
C ARG A 137 -11.04 -0.21 4.24
N VAL A 138 -11.12 0.46 3.09
CA VAL A 138 -10.45 1.72 2.81
C VAL A 138 -11.38 2.88 3.13
N VAL A 139 -10.91 3.79 3.98
CA VAL A 139 -11.62 5.00 4.42
C VAL A 139 -10.78 6.23 4.10
N MET A 140 -11.42 7.39 3.95
CA MET A 140 -10.73 8.66 3.80
C MET A 140 -10.54 9.31 5.18
N VAL A 141 -9.31 9.73 5.51
CA VAL A 141 -9.00 10.41 6.78
C VAL A 141 -8.30 11.74 6.51
N THR A 142 -8.66 12.76 7.28
CA THR A 142 -7.97 14.06 7.24
C THR A 142 -6.71 14.00 8.11
N ARG A 143 -5.58 14.46 7.56
CA ARG A 143 -4.25 14.42 8.20
C ARG A 143 -3.99 15.62 9.09
#